data_AF-A0A6L7SXP5-F1
#
_entry.id   AF-A0A6L7SXP5-F1
#
_cell.length_a   1.000
_cell.length_b   1.000
_cell.length_c   1.000
_cell.angle_alpha   90.00
_cell.angle_beta   90.00
_cell.angle_gamma   90.00
#
_symmetry.space_group_name_H-M   'P 1'
#
loop_
_entity.id
_entity.type
_entity.pdbx_description
1 polymer ?
#
loop_
_entity_poly.entity_id
_entity_poly.type
_entity_poly.pdbx_seq_one_letter_code
_entity_poly.pdbx_strand_id
1 'polypeptide(L)'
;MSKVSKTHVVTLRMPLSLKQRLEREAKYQGISLNQLTNYLLTMQVTQLERESFLESRLAERSLPELKKQVQTILDKVPERPVPEWDSKSE
;
A
#
# COMPACT_ATOMS: atom_id res chain seq x y z
N MET A 1 11.56 -9.91 37.44
CA MET A 1 10.33 -9.59 36.69
C MET A 1 10.58 -9.93 35.21
N SER A 2 10.02 -11.04 34.72
CA SER A 2 10.23 -11.47 33.32
C SER A 2 9.43 -10.57 32.37
N LYS A 3 10.11 -9.94 31.40
CA LYS A 3 9.47 -9.23 30.28
C LYS A 3 8.62 -10.22 29.50
N VAL A 4 7.29 -10.08 29.57
CA VAL A 4 6.37 -10.80 28.69
C VAL A 4 6.61 -10.28 27.27
N SER A 5 7.12 -11.12 26.36
CA SER A 5 7.17 -10.78 24.94
C SER A 5 5.74 -10.63 24.43
N LYS A 6 5.36 -9.43 23.96
CA LYS A 6 4.04 -9.14 23.38
C LYS A 6 3.87 -9.76 21.99
N THR A 7 4.22 -11.03 21.83
CA THR A 7 4.19 -11.73 20.55
C THR A 7 3.10 -12.80 20.60
N HIS A 8 2.20 -12.77 19.63
CA HIS A 8 1.20 -13.82 19.47
C HIS A 8 1.75 -14.89 18.50
N VAL A 9 1.64 -16.15 18.90
CA VAL A 9 2.01 -17.29 18.05
C VAL A 9 0.78 -17.70 17.25
N VAL A 10 0.92 -17.73 15.92
CA VAL A 10 -0.15 -18.14 14.99
C VAL A 10 0.28 -19.42 14.30
N THR A 11 -0.63 -20.41 14.25
CA THR A 11 -0.43 -21.64 13.48
C THR A 11 -1.31 -21.60 12.24
N LEU A 12 -0.69 -21.69 11.07
CA LEU A 12 -1.38 -21.63 9.78
C LEU A 12 -1.43 -23.02 9.14
N ARG A 13 -2.61 -23.42 8.67
CA ARG A 13 -2.77 -24.58 7.79
C ARG A 13 -2.90 -24.09 6.36
N MET A 14 -2.15 -24.69 5.46
CA MET A 14 -2.13 -24.30 4.05
C MET A 14 -1.96 -25.54 3.15
N PRO A 15 -2.39 -25.47 1.88
CA PRO A 15 -2.14 -26.52 0.91
C PRO A 15 -0.63 -26.80 0.76
N LEU A 16 -0.28 -28.07 0.55
CA LEU A 16 1.11 -28.49 0.38
C LEU A 16 1.82 -27.72 -0.75
N SER A 17 1.11 -27.51 -1.86
CA SER A 17 1.61 -26.76 -3.02
C SER A 17 1.98 -25.32 -2.67
N LEU A 18 1.19 -24.65 -1.81
CA LEU A 18 1.46 -23.29 -1.38
C LEU A 18 2.70 -23.24 -0.49
N LYS A 19 2.81 -24.17 0.47
CA LYS A 19 4.00 -24.28 1.33
C LYS A 19 5.27 -24.45 0.51
N GLN A 20 5.28 -25.37 -0.45
CA GLN A 20 6.45 -25.62 -1.30
C GLN A 20 6.86 -24.39 -2.13
N ARG A 21 5.88 -23.62 -2.62
CA ARG A 21 6.14 -22.35 -3.32
C ARG A 21 6.75 -21.33 -2.38
N LEU A 22 6.18 -21.13 -1.19
CA LEU A 22 6.72 -20.19 -0.20
C LEU A 22 8.13 -20.56 0.26
N GLU A 23 8.42 -21.85 0.44
CA GLU A 23 9.78 -22.33 0.79
C GLU A 23 10.80 -22.01 -0.31
N ARG A 24 10.41 -22.16 -1.59
CA ARG A 24 11.26 -21.81 -2.73
C ARG A 24 11.56 -20.32 -2.76
N GLU A 25 10.54 -19.48 -2.62
CA GLU A 25 10.69 -18.03 -2.61
C GLU A 25 11.51 -17.55 -1.40
N ALA A 26 11.26 -18.12 -0.22
CA ALA A 26 12.02 -17.81 0.98
C ALA A 26 13.51 -18.16 0.80
N LYS A 27 13.80 -19.34 0.24
CA LYS A 27 15.16 -19.76 -0.09
C LYS A 27 15.83 -18.83 -1.11
N TYR A 28 15.10 -18.43 -2.16
CA TYR A 28 15.62 -17.50 -3.17
C TYR A 28 15.98 -16.14 -2.58
N GLN A 29 15.16 -15.64 -1.65
CA GLN A 29 15.37 -14.37 -0.95
C GLN A 29 16.34 -14.48 0.25
N GLY A 30 16.80 -15.68 0.60
CA GLY A 30 17.71 -15.91 1.72
C GLY A 30 17.08 -15.69 3.11
N ILE A 31 15.76 -15.82 3.24
CA ILE A 31 15.02 -15.60 4.50
C ILE A 31 14.29 -16.86 4.94
N SER A 32 13.86 -16.92 6.21
CA SER A 32 13.05 -18.04 6.70
C SER A 32 11.62 -17.98 6.16
N LEU A 33 10.98 -19.16 6.05
CA LEU A 33 9.58 -19.29 5.65
C LEU A 33 8.65 -18.45 6.55
N ASN A 34 8.91 -18.43 7.86
CA ASN A 34 8.09 -17.69 8.82
C ASN A 34 8.22 -16.17 8.63
N GLN A 35 9.43 -15.67 8.36
CA GLN A 35 9.66 -14.25 8.06
C GLN A 35 8.95 -13.85 6.77
N LEU A 36 9.08 -14.66 5.71
CA LEU A 36 8.38 -14.41 4.45
C LEU A 36 6.86 -14.41 4.66
N THR A 37 6.34 -15.40 5.40
CA THR A 37 4.91 -15.52 5.67
C THR A 37 4.38 -14.32 6.44
N ASN A 38 5.08 -13.89 7.49
CA ASN A 38 4.71 -12.69 8.25
C ASN A 38 4.72 -11.45 7.37
N TYR A 39 5.76 -11.25 6.55
CA TYR A 39 5.84 -10.12 5.64
C TYR A 39 4.67 -10.08 4.65
N LEU A 40 4.38 -11.22 4.00
CA LEU A 40 3.30 -11.31 3.02
C LEU A 40 1.92 -11.09 3.67
N LEU A 41 1.70 -11.61 4.88
CA LEU A 41 0.46 -11.36 5.63
C LEU A 41 0.32 -9.88 5.97
N THR A 42 1.38 -9.24 6.47
CA THR A 42 1.34 -7.80 6.77
C THR A 42 1.06 -6.99 5.52
N MET A 43 1.77 -7.27 4.42
CA MET A 43 1.55 -6.60 3.13
C MET A 43 0.10 -6.71 2.65
N GLN A 44 -0.47 -7.92 2.69
CA GLN A 44 -1.82 -8.15 2.20
C GLN A 44 -2.87 -7.46 3.08
N VAL A 45 -2.69 -7.49 4.41
CA VAL A 45 -3.57 -6.77 5.34
C VAL A 45 -3.53 -5.27 5.07
N THR A 46 -2.33 -4.69 4.97
CA THR A 46 -2.17 -3.26 4.65
C THR A 46 -2.80 -2.90 3.30
N GLN A 47 -2.71 -3.77 2.30
CA GLN A 47 -3.34 -3.54 1.01
C GLN A 47 -4.87 -3.49 1.14
N LEU A 48 -5.48 -4.45 1.85
CA LEU A 48 -6.92 -4.47 2.08
C LEU A 48 -7.40 -3.25 2.86
N GLU A 49 -6.66 -2.85 3.89
CA GLU A 49 -6.96 -1.64 4.67
C GLU A 49 -6.88 -0.38 3.81
N ARG A 50 -5.86 -0.29 2.95
CA ARG A 50 -5.70 0.84 2.03
C ARG A 50 -6.86 0.91 1.03
N GLU A 51 -7.25 -0.21 0.46
CA GLU A 51 -8.37 -0.28 -0.48
C GLU A 51 -9.66 0.16 0.18
N SER A 52 -9.98 -0.40 1.35
CA SER A 52 -11.14 -0.01 2.16
C SER A 52 -11.13 1.48 2.56
N PHE A 53 -9.96 2.01 2.93
CA PHE A 53 -9.79 3.43 3.22
C PHE A 53 -10.03 4.32 1.99
N LEU A 54 -9.52 3.93 0.82
CA LEU A 54 -9.74 4.69 -0.41
C LEU A 54 -11.20 4.63 -0.85
N GLU A 55 -11.82 3.46 -0.79
CA GLU A 55 -13.24 3.28 -1.13
C GLU A 55 -14.14 4.13 -0.25
N SER A 56 -13.95 4.11 1.08
CA SER A 56 -14.72 4.95 2.00
C SER A 56 -14.53 6.44 1.73
N ARG A 57 -13.29 6.88 1.46
CA ARG A 57 -13.01 8.28 1.10
C ARG A 57 -13.65 8.72 -0.21
N LEU A 58 -13.67 7.83 -1.20
CA LEU A 58 -14.23 8.11 -2.52
C LEU A 58 -15.75 7.99 -2.55
N ALA A 59 -16.35 7.11 -1.74
CA ALA A 59 -17.80 6.97 -1.64
C ALA A 59 -18.49 8.25 -1.15
N GLU A 60 -17.80 9.04 -0.32
CA GLU A 60 -18.31 10.31 0.23
C GLU A 60 -18.08 11.53 -0.70
N ARG A 61 -17.39 11.37 -1.83
CA ARG A 61 -16.92 12.49 -2.66
C ARG A 61 -17.25 12.26 -4.13
N SER A 62 -17.97 13.18 -4.76
CA SER A 62 -18.19 13.10 -6.20
C SER A 62 -16.95 13.55 -7.00
N LEU A 63 -16.64 12.86 -8.10
CA LEU A 63 -15.54 13.23 -9.01
C LEU A 63 -15.59 14.70 -9.48
N PRO A 64 -16.77 15.28 -9.82
CA PRO A 64 -16.86 16.70 -10.17
C PRO A 64 -16.47 17.65 -9.03
N GLU A 65 -16.83 17.33 -7.78
CA GLU A 65 -16.47 18.13 -6.61
C GLU A 65 -14.96 18.09 -6.34
N LEU A 66 -14.34 16.93 -6.48
CA LEU A 66 -12.88 16.77 -6.36
C LEU A 66 -12.15 17.61 -7.41
N LYS A 67 -12.58 17.56 -8.67
CA LYS A 67 -12.01 18.39 -9.74
C LYS A 67 -12.13 19.88 -9.44
N LYS A 68 -13.28 20.33 -8.94
CA LYS A 68 -13.51 21.72 -8.56
C LYS A 68 -12.58 22.14 -7.40
N GLN A 69 -12.41 21.29 -6.39
CA GLN A 69 -11.49 21.54 -5.28
C GLN A 69 -10.03 21.64 -5.76
N VAL A 70 -9.60 20.74 -6.63
CA VAL A 70 -8.25 20.77 -7.21
C VAL A 70 -8.05 22.04 -8.02
N GLN A 71 -9.01 22.42 -8.87
CA GLN A 71 -8.93 23.66 -9.64
C GLN A 71 -8.77 24.87 -8.72
N THR A 72 -9.59 24.98 -7.67
CA THR A 72 -9.50 26.07 -6.69
C THR A 72 -8.15 26.12 -5.96
N ILE A 73 -7.49 24.99 -5.75
CA ILE A 73 -6.14 24.95 -5.17
C ILE A 73 -5.10 25.43 -6.20
N LEU A 74 -5.20 24.96 -7.44
CA LEU A 74 -4.31 25.34 -8.53
C LEU A 74 -4.45 26.82 -8.92
N ASP A 75 -5.66 27.39 -8.86
CA ASP A 75 -5.94 28.80 -9.13
C ASP A 75 -5.25 29.76 -8.15
N LYS A 76 -4.84 29.25 -6.97
CA LYS A 76 -4.09 30.04 -5.97
C LYS A 76 -2.59 30.10 -6.27
N VAL A 77 -2.10 29.31 -7.21
CA VAL A 77 -0.68 29.30 -7.58
C VAL A 77 -0.42 30.49 -8.51
N PRO A 78 0.44 31.45 -8.11
CA PRO A 78 0.75 32.59 -8.96
C PRO A 78 1.52 32.16 -10.21
N GLU A 79 1.32 32.89 -11.31
CA GLU A 79 2.07 32.68 -12.53
C GLU A 79 3.57 32.92 -12.29
N ARG A 80 4.40 32.02 -12.82
CA ARG A 80 5.85 32.09 -12.75
C ARG A 80 6.43 31.83 -14.13
N PRO A 81 7.60 32.41 -14.47
CA PRO A 81 8.31 32.02 -15.68
C PRO A 81 8.66 30.54 -15.57
N VAL A 82 8.07 29.74 -16.47
CA VAL A 82 8.35 28.31 -16.58
C VAL A 82 9.39 28.08 -17.68
N PRO A 83 10.25 27.05 -17.57
CA PRO A 83 11.15 26.66 -18.64
C PRO A 83 10.40 26.26 -19.92
N GLU A 84 11.03 26.38 -21.09
CA GLU A 84 10.41 26.08 -22.38
C GLU A 84 9.94 24.62 -22.53
N TRP A 85 10.51 23.68 -21.78
CA TRP A 85 10.06 22.28 -21.78
C TRP A 85 8.76 22.06 -20.99
N ASP A 86 8.34 23.03 -20.18
CA ASP A 86 7.13 23.00 -19.34
C ASP A 86 6.01 23.93 -19.88
N SER A 87 6.32 24.75 -20.89
CA SER A 87 5.28 25.42 -21.68
C SER A 87 4.54 24.39 -22.51
N LYS A 88 3.21 24.32 -22.37
CA LYS A 88 2.33 23.47 -23.18
C LYS A 88 2.64 23.69 -24.66
N SER A 89 3.38 22.76 -25.26
CA SER A 89 3.50 22.64 -26.70
C SER A 89 2.13 22.25 -27.25
N GLU A 90 1.49 23.18 -27.96
CA GLU A 90 0.37 22.89 -28.87
C GLU A 90 0.84 22.02 -30.05
#